data_AF-A0A369W006-F1
#
_entry.id   AF-A0A369W006-F1
#
_cell.length_a   1.000
_cell.length_b   1.000
_cell.length_c   1.000
_cell.angle_alpha   90.00
_cell.angle_beta   90.00
_cell.angle_gamma   90.00
#
_symmetry.space_group_name_H-M   'P 1'
#
loop_
_entity.id
_entity.type
_entity.pdbx_description
1 polymer ?
#
loop_
_entity_poly.entity_id
_entity_poly.type
_entity_poly.pdbx_seq_one_letter_code
_entity_poly.pdbx_strand_id
1 'polypeptide(L)'
;MAMSSINKAIVLGNLGQDPDVRTTQNGTKVVTLSVATSERWKSNGEQKERTEWHRVIVWGGKDSDGLAGVAEKYLRKGSKVYIEGKIQTRKWTDQNGTDRYTTEIVLNGFGANLVLLDRQEGSSRPPSPDSPDDYGTSRSRSGGSANVADAGGMDDEIPF
;
A
#
# COMPACT_ATOMS: atom_id res chain seq x y z
N MET A 1 2.78 -37.25 -6.10
CA MET A 1 3.72 -36.71 -5.10
C MET A 1 3.71 -35.20 -5.21
N ALA A 2 3.25 -34.47 -4.19
CA ALA A 2 3.46 -33.02 -4.15
C ALA A 2 4.88 -32.78 -3.64
N MET A 3 5.80 -32.42 -4.54
CA MET A 3 7.10 -31.89 -4.12
C MET A 3 6.87 -30.49 -3.56
N SER A 4 7.34 -30.24 -2.34
CA SER A 4 7.24 -28.93 -1.69
C SER A 4 8.19 -27.94 -2.37
N SER A 5 7.69 -27.21 -3.37
CA SER A 5 8.39 -26.07 -3.96
C SER A 5 7.86 -24.75 -3.41
N ILE A 6 8.71 -23.73 -3.40
CA ILE A 6 8.33 -22.37 -3.02
C ILE A 6 8.34 -21.50 -4.27
N ASN A 7 7.21 -20.85 -4.53
CA ASN A 7 7.10 -19.79 -5.53
C ASN A 7 6.55 -18.55 -4.81
N LYS A 8 7.39 -17.52 -4.70
CA LYS A 8 7.05 -16.24 -4.08
C LYS A 8 7.80 -15.13 -4.81
N ALA A 9 7.08 -14.09 -5.22
CA ALA A 9 7.65 -12.84 -5.71
C ALA A 9 7.21 -11.70 -4.80
N ILE A 10 8.16 -10.83 -4.46
CA ILE A 10 7.93 -9.62 -3.67
C ILE A 10 8.41 -8.43 -4.49
N VAL A 11 7.55 -7.44 -4.66
CA VAL A 11 7.84 -6.21 -5.41
C VAL A 11 7.40 -5.01 -4.58
N LEU A 12 8.31 -4.06 -4.41
CA LEU A 12 8.04 -2.75 -3.85
C LEU A 12 8.34 -1.70 -4.93
N GLY A 13 7.31 -1.02 -5.41
CA GLY A 13 7.46 -0.13 -6.55
C GLY A 13 6.32 0.86 -6.69
N ASN A 14 6.29 1.53 -7.85
CA ASN A 14 5.27 2.53 -8.17
C ASN A 14 4.51 2.13 -9.43
N LEU A 15 3.21 2.39 -9.47
CA LEU A 15 2.39 2.17 -10.67
C LEU A 15 2.83 3.14 -11.79
N GLY A 16 3.10 2.62 -12.99
CA GLY A 16 3.42 3.45 -14.16
C GLY A 16 2.21 4.08 -14.84
N GLN A 17 1.03 3.49 -14.63
CA GLN A 17 -0.25 3.89 -15.21
C GLN A 17 -1.39 3.49 -14.26
N ASP A 18 -2.59 4.00 -14.52
CA ASP A 18 -3.77 3.61 -13.76
C ASP A 18 -4.07 2.10 -13.92
N PRO A 19 -4.69 1.46 -12.91
CA PRO A 19 -5.06 0.05 -13.00
C PRO A 19 -5.99 -0.24 -14.20
N ASP A 20 -5.68 -1.28 -14.99
CA ASP A 20 -6.58 -1.80 -16.04
C ASP A 20 -7.52 -2.83 -15.41
N VAL A 21 -8.81 -2.48 -15.33
CA VAL A 21 -9.84 -3.28 -14.66
C VAL A 21 -10.73 -3.95 -15.68
N ARG A 22 -10.87 -5.27 -15.56
CA ARG A 22 -11.74 -6.08 -16.42
C ARG A 22 -12.62 -6.98 -15.58
N THR A 23 -13.80 -7.31 -16.10
CA THR A 23 -14.69 -8.30 -15.51
C THR A 23 -14.78 -9.48 -16.45
N THR A 24 -14.50 -10.68 -15.93
CA THR A 24 -14.63 -11.92 -16.71
C THR A 24 -16.11 -12.27 -16.95
N GLN A 25 -16.38 -13.21 -17.87
CA GLN A 25 -17.73 -13.69 -18.14
C GLN A 25 -18.46 -14.23 -16.90
N ASN A 26 -17.69 -14.73 -15.92
CA ASN A 26 -18.22 -15.27 -14.67
C ASN A 26 -18.43 -14.19 -13.59
N GLY A 27 -18.31 -12.90 -13.94
CA GLY A 27 -18.47 -11.77 -13.02
C GLY A 27 -17.25 -11.49 -12.13
N THR A 28 -16.17 -12.28 -12.23
CA THR A 28 -14.96 -12.06 -11.43
C THR A 28 -14.17 -10.88 -11.97
N LYS A 29 -13.83 -9.94 -11.09
CA LYS A 29 -12.97 -8.78 -11.39
C LYS A 29 -11.50 -9.20 -11.50
N VAL A 30 -10.79 -8.63 -12.46
CA VAL A 30 -9.36 -8.82 -12.69
C VAL A 30 -8.73 -7.46 -12.88
N VAL A 31 -7.73 -7.14 -12.07
CA VAL A 31 -7.00 -5.87 -12.16
C VAL A 31 -5.57 -6.14 -12.61
N THR A 32 -5.17 -5.49 -13.69
CA THR A 32 -3.78 -5.52 -14.17
C THR A 32 -3.06 -4.25 -13.75
N LEU A 33 -1.92 -4.42 -13.07
CA LEU A 33 -1.03 -3.32 -12.68
C LEU A 33 0.28 -3.42 -13.46
N SER A 34 0.87 -2.26 -13.76
CA SER A 34 2.24 -2.14 -14.27
C SER A 34 3.09 -1.42 -13.23
N VAL A 35 4.02 -2.14 -12.60
CA VAL A 35 4.79 -1.65 -11.45
C VAL A 35 6.26 -1.52 -11.80
N ALA A 36 6.79 -0.31 -11.68
CA ALA A 36 8.20 -0.02 -11.89
C ALA A 36 9.02 -0.26 -10.62
N THR A 37 10.18 -0.90 -10.77
CA THR A 37 11.27 -0.84 -9.80
C THR A 37 12.52 -0.29 -10.49
N SER A 38 13.35 0.44 -9.77
CA SER A 38 14.56 1.07 -10.33
C SER A 38 15.78 0.76 -9.48
N GLU A 39 16.87 0.39 -10.14
CA GLU A 39 18.18 0.19 -9.52
C GLU A 39 19.13 1.29 -10.01
N ARG A 40 19.89 1.88 -9.08
CA ARG A 40 20.91 2.89 -9.36
C ARG A 40 22.28 2.36 -8.98
N TRP A 41 23.24 2.44 -9.89
CA TRP A 41 24.61 2.00 -9.65
C TRP A 41 25.60 2.89 -10.41
N LYS A 42 26.87 2.89 -9.97
CA LYS A 42 27.95 3.58 -10.67
C LYS A 42 28.70 2.62 -11.59
N SER A 43 29.05 3.07 -12.80
CA SER A 43 29.86 2.32 -13.75
C SER A 43 30.71 3.31 -14.56
N ASN A 44 32.03 3.12 -14.58
CA ASN A 44 32.99 4.02 -15.25
C ASN A 44 32.92 5.49 -14.79
N GLY A 45 32.66 5.72 -13.50
CA GLY A 45 32.53 7.06 -12.93
C GLY A 45 31.17 7.73 -13.15
N GLU A 46 30.32 7.16 -14.00
CA GLU A 46 28.96 7.67 -14.28
C GLU A 46 27.90 6.96 -13.44
N GLN A 47 26.89 7.71 -13.00
CA GLN A 47 25.68 7.15 -12.39
C GLN A 47 24.78 6.58 -13.49
N LYS A 48 24.36 5.32 -13.33
CA LYS A 48 23.43 4.63 -14.21
C LYS A 48 22.17 4.26 -13.44
N GLU A 49 21.05 4.23 -14.15
CA GLU A 49 19.75 3.81 -13.64
C GLU A 49 19.12 2.80 -14.61
N ARG A 50 18.53 1.73 -14.08
CA ARG A 50 17.73 0.77 -14.85
C ARG A 50 16.40 0.60 -14.16
N THR A 51 15.35 0.72 -14.95
CA THR A 51 13.97 0.48 -14.52
C THR A 51 13.46 -0.82 -15.11
N GLU A 52 12.86 -1.66 -14.26
CA GLU A 52 12.24 -2.92 -14.64
C GLU A 52 10.73 -2.83 -14.42
N TRP A 53 9.96 -3.45 -15.32
CA TRP A 53 8.50 -3.35 -15.33
C TRP A 53 7.84 -4.69 -15.01
N HIS A 54 7.09 -4.72 -13.93
CA HIS A 54 6.45 -5.91 -13.42
C HIS A 54 4.97 -5.87 -13.77
N ARG A 55 4.51 -6.84 -14.56
CA ARG A 55 3.09 -7.05 -14.83
C ARG A 55 2.47 -7.84 -13.69
N VAL A 56 1.55 -7.21 -12.96
CA VAL A 56 0.88 -7.82 -11.80
C VAL A 56 -0.59 -8.05 -12.12
N ILE A 57 -1.06 -9.27 -11.89
CA ILE A 57 -2.47 -9.67 -12.10
C ILE A 57 -3.10 -9.94 -10.74
N VAL A 58 -4.07 -9.11 -10.38
CA VAL A 58 -4.83 -9.24 -9.13
C VAL A 58 -6.19 -9.83 -9.45
N TRP A 59 -6.43 -11.05 -8.98
CA TRP A 59 -7.72 -11.70 -9.13
C TRP A 59 -8.66 -11.29 -7.99
N GLY A 60 -9.89 -10.94 -8.33
CA GLY A 60 -10.96 -10.73 -7.36
C GLY A 60 -11.43 -12.05 -6.76
N GLY A 61 -11.94 -11.97 -5.53
CA GLY A 61 -12.74 -13.05 -4.96
C GLY A 61 -14.13 -13.12 -5.58
N LYS A 62 -14.99 -13.98 -5.03
CA LYS A 62 -16.44 -13.96 -5.35
C LYS A 62 -17.10 -12.67 -4.86
N ASP A 63 -16.53 -12.03 -3.85
CA ASP A 63 -17.03 -10.81 -3.25
C ASP A 63 -16.24 -9.57 -3.73
N SER A 64 -16.88 -8.40 -3.67
CA SER A 64 -16.31 -7.10 -4.10
C SER A 64 -15.11 -6.63 -3.27
N ASP A 65 -14.89 -7.21 -2.10
CA ASP A 65 -13.99 -6.68 -1.07
C ASP A 65 -12.58 -7.31 -1.09
N GLY A 66 -12.27 -8.06 -2.15
CA GLY A 66 -10.94 -8.63 -2.37
C GLY A 66 -9.90 -7.61 -2.82
N LEU A 67 -8.64 -8.06 -2.96
CA LEU A 67 -7.52 -7.22 -3.39
C LEU A 67 -7.78 -6.47 -4.70
N ALA A 68 -8.55 -7.06 -5.62
CA ALA A 68 -8.95 -6.42 -6.87
C ALA A 68 -9.84 -5.18 -6.65
N GLY A 69 -10.79 -5.24 -5.71
CA GLY A 69 -11.63 -4.09 -5.36
C GLY A 69 -10.83 -2.99 -4.68
N VAL A 70 -9.89 -3.35 -3.81
CA VAL A 70 -8.94 -2.40 -3.19
C VAL A 70 -8.09 -1.72 -4.27
N ALA A 71 -7.52 -2.50 -5.18
CA ALA A 71 -6.68 -1.99 -6.26
C ALA A 71 -7.43 -0.99 -7.15
N GLU A 72 -8.62 -1.35 -7.63
CA GLU A 72 -9.46 -0.45 -8.45
C GLU A 72 -9.85 0.82 -7.67
N LYS A 73 -10.28 0.68 -6.42
CA LYS A 73 -10.82 1.81 -5.66
C LYS A 73 -9.75 2.83 -5.31
N TYR A 74 -8.54 2.39 -4.96
CA TYR A 74 -7.55 3.25 -4.31
C TYR A 74 -6.26 3.45 -5.11
N LEU A 75 -5.87 2.53 -6.01
CA LEU A 75 -4.61 2.69 -6.75
C LEU A 75 -4.79 3.57 -7.98
N ARG A 76 -3.83 4.46 -8.20
CA ARG A 76 -3.75 5.31 -9.39
C ARG A 76 -2.31 5.29 -9.93
N LYS A 77 -2.08 5.85 -11.11
CA LYS A 77 -0.74 6.11 -11.61
C LYS A 77 0.10 6.81 -10.53
N GLY A 78 1.32 6.31 -10.31
CA GLY A 78 2.24 6.82 -9.30
C GLY A 78 2.08 6.18 -7.93
N SER A 79 0.99 5.45 -7.64
CA SER A 79 0.79 4.83 -6.34
C SER A 79 1.94 3.90 -5.95
N LYS A 80 2.44 4.04 -4.72
CA LYS A 80 3.47 3.19 -4.15
C LYS A 80 2.83 1.96 -3.51
N VAL A 81 3.32 0.78 -3.89
CA VAL A 81 2.73 -0.49 -3.50
C VAL A 81 3.79 -1.51 -3.10
N TYR A 82 3.49 -2.27 -2.05
CA TYR A 82 4.12 -3.55 -1.77
C TYR A 82 3.21 -4.67 -2.29
N ILE A 83 3.79 -5.61 -3.02
CA ILE A 83 3.10 -6.70 -3.70
C ILE A 83 3.81 -8.00 -3.34
N GLU A 84 3.03 -9.00 -2.95
CA GLU A 84 3.49 -10.36 -2.75
C GLU A 84 2.56 -11.33 -3.48
N GLY A 85 3.14 -12.19 -4.32
CA GLY A 85 2.39 -13.13 -5.14
C GLY A 85 3.25 -14.26 -5.66
N LYS A 86 2.81 -14.87 -6.76
CA LYS A 86 3.51 -16.00 -7.41
C LYS A 86 3.84 -15.64 -8.84
N ILE A 87 5.01 -16.06 -9.33
CA ILE A 87 5.37 -15.89 -10.74
C ILE A 87 4.65 -16.96 -11.56
N GLN A 88 3.97 -16.55 -12.62
CA GLN A 88 3.35 -17.44 -13.59
C GLN A 88 3.72 -16.99 -15.01
N THR A 89 4.10 -17.95 -15.85
CA THR A 89 4.29 -17.70 -17.28
C THR A 89 3.19 -18.42 -18.03
N ARG A 90 2.41 -17.68 -18.82
CA ARG A 90 1.39 -18.25 -19.70
C ARG A 90 1.81 -18.16 -21.16
N LYS A 91 1.44 -19.18 -21.92
CA LYS A 91 1.57 -19.23 -23.37
C LYS A 91 0.25 -18.77 -23.99
N TRP A 92 0.31 -17.94 -25.02
CA TRP A 92 -0.85 -17.54 -25.81
C TRP A 92 -0.43 -17.39 -27.28
N THR A 93 -1.36 -17.59 -28.19
CA THR A 93 -1.10 -17.48 -29.62
C THR A 93 -1.59 -16.12 -30.10
N ASP A 94 -0.74 -15.41 -30.85
CA ASP A 94 -1.12 -14.12 -31.43
C ASP A 94 -1.97 -14.29 -32.70
N GLN A 95 -2.40 -13.17 -33.29
CA GLN A 95 -3.24 -13.16 -34.49
C GLN A 95 -2.56 -13.78 -35.71
N ASN A 96 -1.23 -13.87 -35.71
CA ASN A 96 -0.44 -14.45 -36.79
C ASN A 96 -0.17 -15.95 -36.57
N GLY A 97 -0.75 -16.56 -35.53
CA GLY A 97 -0.52 -17.95 -35.19
C GLY A 97 0.80 -18.22 -34.47
N THR A 98 1.52 -17.17 -34.02
CA THR A 98 2.81 -17.33 -33.35
C THR A 98 2.63 -17.47 -31.84
N ASP A 99 3.36 -18.41 -31.25
CA ASP A 99 3.38 -18.61 -29.81
C ASP A 99 4.11 -17.46 -29.08
N ARG A 100 3.45 -16.88 -28.09
CA ARG A 100 3.97 -15.82 -27.23
C ARG A 100 3.90 -16.26 -25.77
N TYR A 101 4.86 -15.80 -24.99
CA TYR A 101 4.93 -16.07 -23.56
C TYR A 101 4.81 -14.75 -22.80
N THR A 102 4.11 -14.77 -21.69
CA THR A 102 3.98 -13.62 -20.80
C THR A 102 4.16 -14.07 -19.37
N THR A 103 5.14 -13.47 -18.69
CA THR A 103 5.42 -13.70 -17.28
C THR A 103 4.74 -12.62 -16.45
N GLU A 104 4.02 -13.05 -15.43
CA GLU A 104 3.14 -12.22 -14.61
C GLU A 104 3.34 -12.57 -13.13
N ILE A 105 3.23 -11.57 -12.25
CA ILE A 105 3.10 -11.80 -10.80
C ILE A 105 1.61 -11.88 -10.51
N VAL A 106 1.16 -13.05 -10.07
CA VAL A 106 -0.26 -13.35 -9.87
C VAL A 106 -0.58 -13.33 -8.38
N LEU A 107 -1.57 -12.54 -8.03
CA LEU A 107 -2.14 -12.43 -6.69
C LEU A 107 -3.46 -13.20 -6.68
N ASN A 108 -3.41 -14.43 -6.15
CA ASN A 108 -4.57 -15.29 -5.99
C ASN A 108 -4.49 -16.14 -4.70
N GLY A 109 -5.64 -16.33 -4.05
CA GLY A 109 -5.78 -17.21 -2.89
C GLY A 109 -4.95 -16.79 -1.67
N PHE A 110 -4.72 -17.76 -0.77
CA PHE A 110 -3.97 -17.53 0.47
C PHE A 110 -2.48 -17.27 0.19
N GLY A 111 -1.94 -16.20 0.76
CA GLY A 111 -0.54 -15.77 0.63
C GLY A 111 -0.27 -14.67 -0.39
N ALA A 112 -1.30 -14.13 -1.05
CA ALA A 112 -1.20 -12.91 -1.86
C ALA A 112 -1.39 -11.66 -0.98
N ASN A 113 -0.49 -10.68 -1.10
CA ASN A 113 -0.59 -9.41 -0.38
C ASN A 113 -0.47 -8.23 -1.34
N LEU A 114 -1.29 -7.21 -1.10
CA LEU A 114 -1.19 -5.89 -1.72
C LEU A 114 -1.33 -4.85 -0.61
N VAL A 115 -0.29 -4.05 -0.41
CA VAL A 115 -0.27 -2.99 0.60
C VAL A 115 -0.06 -1.66 -0.10
N LEU A 116 -0.95 -0.71 0.18
CA LEU A 116 -0.85 0.66 -0.29
C LEU A 116 0.07 1.43 0.65
N LEU A 117 1.06 2.11 0.09
CA LEU A 117 2.07 2.85 0.85
C LEU A 117 2.01 4.36 0.60
N ASP A 118 1.01 4.80 -0.17
CA ASP A 118 0.74 6.22 -0.35
C ASP A 118 0.25 6.82 0.97
N ARG A 119 0.85 7.94 1.37
CA ARG A 119 0.38 8.71 2.51
C ARG A 119 -0.92 9.39 2.08
N GLN A 120 -2.00 9.15 2.81
CA GLN A 120 -3.25 9.88 2.59
C GLN A 120 -2.99 11.38 2.83
N GLU A 121 -2.90 12.12 1.72
CA GLU A 121 -2.78 13.57 1.68
C GLU A 121 -4.13 14.14 2.15
N GLY A 122 -4.25 14.34 3.45
CA GLY A 122 -5.53 14.60 4.11
C GLY A 122 -5.49 14.48 5.64
N SER A 123 -4.42 13.92 6.21
CA SER A 123 -4.11 14.21 7.61
C SER A 123 -3.60 15.64 7.69
N SER A 124 -4.47 16.54 8.14
CA SER A 124 -4.12 17.87 8.62
C SER A 124 -2.95 17.73 9.58
N ARG A 125 -1.73 17.94 9.08
CA ARG A 125 -0.63 18.33 9.96
C ARG A 125 -1.12 19.63 10.61
N PRO A 126 -1.20 19.71 11.94
CA PRO A 126 -1.33 21.00 12.58
C PRO A 126 -0.24 21.90 11.99
N PRO A 127 -0.55 23.16 11.65
CA PRO A 127 0.50 24.08 11.22
C PRO A 127 1.63 24.00 12.23
N SER A 128 2.86 23.85 11.73
CA SER A 128 4.04 23.96 12.59
C SER A 128 3.92 25.27 13.36
N PRO A 129 4.05 25.29 14.70
CA PRO A 129 4.04 26.54 15.44
C PRO A 129 5.23 27.38 14.96
N ASP A 130 4.95 28.44 14.20
CA ASP A 130 5.94 29.41 13.69
C ASP A 130 6.46 30.35 14.79
N SER A 131 6.42 29.95 16.07
CA SER A 131 6.87 30.79 17.19
C SER A 131 7.37 29.93 18.36
N PRO A 132 8.61 30.12 18.83
CA PRO A 132 9.17 29.40 19.98
C PRO A 132 8.59 29.80 21.34
N ASP A 133 7.69 30.79 21.38
CA ASP A 133 7.45 31.57 22.60
C ASP A 133 6.20 31.17 23.39
N ASP A 134 5.47 30.11 23.00
CA ASP A 134 4.24 29.69 23.69
C ASP A 134 4.35 28.28 24.31
N TYR A 135 5.36 28.10 25.16
CA TYR A 135 5.37 27.05 26.18
C TYR A 135 5.40 27.69 27.57
N GLY A 136 4.22 27.83 28.16
CA GLY A 136 4.02 27.84 29.61
C GLY A 136 4.70 28.97 30.38
N THR A 137 4.00 30.09 30.54
CA THR A 137 4.21 30.95 31.70
C THR A 137 2.93 31.05 32.53
N SER A 138 2.90 30.26 33.59
CA SER A 138 2.03 30.52 34.73
C SER A 138 2.70 31.59 35.58
N ARG A 139 1.99 32.71 35.82
CA ARG A 139 2.16 33.59 37.00
C ARG A 139 1.00 34.58 37.15
N SER A 140 0.07 34.17 38.00
CA SER A 140 -0.44 34.90 39.16
C SER A 140 -1.23 36.23 39.03
N ARG A 141 -2.50 36.11 39.47
CA ARG A 141 -3.30 37.00 40.35
C ARG A 141 -4.07 38.19 39.73
N SER A 142 -5.39 38.03 39.64
CA SER A 142 -6.38 38.92 40.28
C SER A 142 -7.79 38.32 40.16
N GLY A 143 -8.50 38.15 41.27
CA GLY A 143 -9.92 37.72 41.27
C GLY A 143 -10.29 36.89 42.50
N GLY A 144 -11.04 37.49 43.42
CA GLY A 144 -11.43 36.90 44.71
C GLY A 144 -12.63 35.95 44.67
N SER A 145 -12.79 35.27 45.82
CA SER A 145 -13.97 34.59 46.39
C SER A 145 -14.85 33.70 45.50
N ALA A 146 -14.90 32.39 45.82
CA ALA A 146 -15.98 31.81 46.65
C ALA A 146 -15.81 30.28 46.79
N ASN A 147 -16.20 29.78 47.97
CA ASN A 147 -16.15 28.39 48.43
C ASN A 147 -16.98 27.42 47.56
N VAL A 148 -16.49 26.20 47.35
CA VAL A 148 -17.32 24.98 47.27
C VAL A 148 -16.57 23.81 47.91
N ALA A 149 -17.32 23.00 48.64
CA ALA A 149 -16.91 22.06 49.67
C ALA A 149 -16.39 20.70 49.17
N ASP A 150 -15.60 20.12 50.06
CA ASP A 150 -15.35 18.70 50.34
C ASP A 150 -16.45 17.73 49.91
N ALA A 151 -16.07 16.71 49.12
CA ALA A 151 -16.58 15.34 49.17
C ALA A 151 -15.96 14.49 48.05
N GLY A 152 -15.32 13.36 48.40
CA GLY A 152 -15.13 12.23 47.49
C GLY A 152 -13.70 11.69 47.47
N GLY A 153 -13.43 10.74 48.36
CA GLY A 153 -12.16 10.02 48.48
C GLY A 153 -11.73 9.35 47.18
N MET A 154 -10.42 9.47 46.91
CA MET A 154 -9.71 8.77 45.87
C MET A 154 -9.26 7.42 46.44
N ASP A 155 -10.11 6.42 46.30
CA ASP A 155 -9.70 5.01 46.29
C ASP A 155 -9.93 4.52 44.87
N ASP A 156 -8.85 4.24 44.13
CA ASP A 156 -8.84 3.10 43.22
C ASP A 156 -7.39 2.77 42.81
N GLU A 157 -6.95 1.71 43.47
CA GLU A 157 -5.74 0.92 43.31
C GLU A 157 -5.49 0.56 41.83
N ILE A 158 -4.27 0.81 41.35
CA ILE A 158 -3.82 0.40 40.01
C ILE A 158 -3.37 -1.06 40.11
N PRO A 159 -4.00 -2.04 39.45
CA PRO A 159 -3.49 -3.41 39.46
C PRO A 159 -2.26 -3.52 38.55
N PHE A 160 -1.24 -4.21 39.06
CA PHE A 160 -0.11 -4.72 38.27
C PHE A 160 -0.52 -5.90 37.37
#